data_AF-A0A7J8LAC1-F1
#
_entry.id   AF-A0A7J8LAC1-F1
#
_cell.length_a   1.000
_cell.length_b   1.000
_cell.length_c   1.000
_cell.angle_alpha   90.00
_cell.angle_beta   90.00
_cell.angle_gamma   90.00
#
_symmetry.space_group_name_H-M   'P 1'
#
loop_
_entity.id
_entity.type
_entity.pdbx_description
1 polymer ?
#
loop_
_entity_poly.entity_id
_entity_poly.type
_entity_poly.pdbx_seq_one_letter_code
_entity_poly.pdbx_strand_id
1 'polypeptide(L)'
;MEQSYKRGLISDRELYDTVWKNVFQGKLTYLHWNKGEAMAPTIGEQASTLLVRKIPIADPTRVFLGDVIVLKDPDNSENYLVRRLAATEGYEMVSKDEKDEPFVLEKDQCWVLADNDKLKPKEAKDSRLFGPVSMTDIVGRVIYSLRTAVDHGPVLNSHYSMRKDSSLLEIELDVNDMMKNHKA
;
A
#
# COMPACT_ATOMS: atom_id res chain seq x y z
N MET A 1 -38.98 23.59 -6.59
CA MET A 1 -38.92 22.19 -7.05
C MET A 1 -37.49 21.73 -6.85
N GLU A 2 -37.21 21.06 -5.73
CA GLU A 2 -35.91 20.43 -5.46
C GLU A 2 -36.05 18.93 -5.76
N GLN A 3 -35.25 18.43 -6.69
CA GLN A 3 -35.11 17.00 -6.95
C GLN A 3 -33.87 16.48 -6.24
N SER A 4 -34.07 15.72 -5.15
CA SER A 4 -33.02 14.94 -4.51
C SER A 4 -32.64 13.75 -5.39
N TYR A 5 -31.42 13.72 -5.91
CA TYR A 5 -30.89 12.56 -6.61
C TYR A 5 -30.38 11.51 -5.61
N LYS A 6 -30.99 10.33 -5.64
CA LYS A 6 -30.53 9.15 -4.90
C LYS A 6 -29.27 8.59 -5.57
N ARG A 7 -28.14 8.66 -4.87
CA ARG A 7 -26.86 8.05 -5.25
C ARG A 7 -27.01 6.52 -5.20
N GLY A 8 -26.80 5.87 -6.34
CA GLY A 8 -26.90 4.43 -6.52
C GLY A 8 -25.85 3.68 -5.70
N LEU A 9 -26.32 2.65 -5.00
CA LEU A 9 -25.56 1.69 -4.21
C LEU A 9 -24.74 0.79 -5.13
N ILE A 10 -23.42 0.88 -5.05
CA ILE A 10 -22.53 -0.24 -5.44
C ILE A 10 -22.48 -1.17 -4.23
N SER A 11 -22.56 -2.48 -4.44
CA SER A 11 -22.68 -3.44 -3.34
C SER A 11 -21.37 -3.58 -2.56
N ASP A 12 -21.22 -2.76 -1.53
CA ASP A 12 -20.18 -2.81 -0.50
C ASP A 12 -20.07 -4.16 0.23
N ARG A 13 -21.03 -5.07 0.03
CA ARG A 13 -21.15 -6.32 0.80
C ARG A 13 -19.98 -7.28 0.62
N GLU A 14 -19.39 -7.42 -0.56
CA GLU A 14 -18.37 -8.47 -0.80
C GLU A 14 -16.97 -8.06 -0.30
N LEU A 15 -16.65 -6.76 -0.42
CA LEU A 15 -15.42 -6.17 0.14
C LEU A 15 -15.50 -6.04 1.67
N TYR A 16 -16.65 -5.60 2.21
CA TYR A 16 -16.87 -5.62 3.64
C TYR A 16 -16.84 -7.04 4.18
N ASP A 17 -17.42 -8.04 3.50
CA ASP A 17 -17.42 -9.42 3.98
C ASP A 17 -16.02 -10.01 4.07
N THR A 18 -15.12 -9.73 3.13
CA THR A 18 -13.77 -10.28 3.17
C THR A 18 -12.92 -9.61 4.27
N VAL A 19 -13.06 -8.30 4.42
CA VAL A 19 -12.36 -7.55 5.49
C VAL A 19 -12.96 -7.89 6.86
N TRP A 20 -14.28 -7.96 7.00
CA TRP A 20 -14.96 -8.34 8.25
C TRP A 20 -14.77 -9.81 8.61
N LYS A 21 -14.85 -10.76 7.66
CA LYS A 21 -14.53 -12.18 7.94
C LYS A 21 -13.11 -12.31 8.47
N ASN A 22 -12.17 -11.54 7.93
CA ASN A 22 -10.79 -11.55 8.38
C ASN A 22 -10.55 -10.76 9.67
N VAL A 23 -11.40 -9.81 10.05
CA VAL A 23 -11.40 -9.16 11.38
C VAL A 23 -12.02 -10.09 12.42
N PHE A 24 -13.07 -10.85 12.08
CA PHE A 24 -13.66 -11.88 12.93
C PHE A 24 -12.74 -13.10 13.14
N GLN A 25 -11.74 -13.32 12.27
CA GLN A 25 -10.68 -14.32 12.46
C GLN A 25 -9.56 -13.89 13.43
N GLY A 26 -9.60 -12.66 13.98
CA GLY A 26 -8.69 -12.19 15.02
C GLY A 26 -7.28 -11.77 14.55
N LYS A 27 -6.85 -12.13 13.34
CA LYS A 27 -5.55 -11.71 12.79
C LYS A 27 -5.60 -10.27 12.27
N LEU A 28 -4.60 -9.46 12.60
CA LEU A 28 -4.41 -8.10 12.09
C LEU A 28 -3.60 -8.05 10.79
N THR A 29 -3.13 -9.20 10.31
CA THR A 29 -2.37 -9.33 9.06
C THR A 29 -3.09 -10.17 8.00
N TYR A 30 -2.60 -10.10 6.76
CA TYR A 30 -2.94 -10.99 5.64
C TYR A 30 -1.73 -11.16 4.71
N LEU A 31 -1.75 -12.19 3.87
CA LEU A 31 -0.71 -12.42 2.86
C LEU A 31 -1.08 -11.75 1.55
N HIS A 32 -0.12 -11.07 0.94
CA HIS A 32 -0.27 -10.45 -0.38
C HIS A 32 0.87 -10.89 -1.29
N TRP A 33 0.54 -11.31 -2.52
CA TRP A 33 1.55 -11.67 -3.50
C TRP A 33 1.88 -10.46 -4.35
N ASN A 34 3.16 -10.09 -4.40
CA ASN A 34 3.66 -8.99 -5.20
C ASN A 34 4.61 -9.51 -6.27
N LYS A 35 4.41 -9.08 -7.51
CA LYS A 35 5.28 -9.39 -8.65
C LYS A 35 5.70 -8.11 -9.35
N GLY A 36 6.97 -8.07 -9.77
CA GLY A 36 7.54 -6.98 -10.53
C GLY A 36 8.57 -6.18 -9.73
N GLU A 37 9.25 -5.29 -10.44
CA GLU A 37 10.48 -4.66 -9.96
C GLU A 37 10.25 -3.28 -9.32
N ALA A 38 9.01 -2.80 -9.25
CA ALA A 38 8.68 -1.45 -8.80
C ALA A 38 9.19 -1.13 -7.39
N MET A 39 9.29 -2.14 -6.52
CA MET A 39 9.74 -1.96 -5.15
C MET A 39 11.20 -2.40 -4.91
N ALA A 40 11.96 -2.71 -5.97
CA ALA A 40 13.38 -3.03 -5.83
C ALA A 40 14.17 -1.77 -5.38
N PRO A 41 15.17 -1.90 -4.48
CA PRO A 41 15.65 -3.14 -3.86
C PRO A 41 14.91 -3.56 -2.59
N THR A 42 14.00 -2.73 -2.05
CA THR A 42 13.27 -2.98 -0.79
C THR A 42 12.49 -4.30 -0.80
N ILE A 43 11.80 -4.56 -1.90
CA ILE A 43 11.20 -5.85 -2.23
C ILE A 43 11.88 -6.29 -3.53
N GLY A 44 12.36 -7.52 -3.56
CA GLY A 44 13.14 -8.01 -4.70
C GLY A 44 12.45 -7.88 -6.05
N GLU A 45 13.26 -7.95 -7.10
CA GLU A 45 12.78 -7.97 -8.50
C GLU A 45 11.93 -9.21 -8.81
N GLN A 46 12.16 -10.30 -8.08
CA GLN A 46 11.40 -11.54 -8.17
C GLN A 46 10.09 -11.47 -7.37
N ALA A 47 9.14 -12.34 -7.72
CA ALA A 47 7.90 -12.48 -6.98
C ALA A 47 8.16 -12.74 -5.49
N SER A 48 7.41 -12.06 -4.62
CA SER A 48 7.56 -12.14 -3.17
C SER A 48 6.19 -12.28 -2.51
N THR A 49 6.13 -13.07 -1.43
CA THR A 49 4.99 -13.11 -0.52
C THR A 49 5.20 -12.07 0.57
N LEU A 50 4.24 -11.17 0.72
CA LEU A 50 4.29 -10.08 1.68
C LEU A 50 3.34 -10.37 2.84
N LEU A 51 3.80 -10.11 4.07
CA LEU A 51 2.91 -10.01 5.23
C LEU A 51 2.46 -8.55 5.34
N VAL A 52 1.16 -8.32 5.26
CA VAL A 52 0.56 -7.00 5.23
C VAL A 52 -0.29 -6.79 6.47
N ARG A 53 0.02 -5.74 7.24
CA ARG A 53 -0.84 -5.24 8.32
C ARG A 53 -2.07 -4.57 7.74
N LYS A 54 -3.26 -4.98 8.18
CA LYS A 54 -4.54 -4.34 7.82
C LYS A 54 -4.59 -2.91 8.37
N ILE A 55 -4.96 -1.96 7.52
CA ILE A 55 -5.23 -0.58 7.90
C ILE A 55 -6.70 -0.30 7.56
N PRO A 56 -7.64 -0.42 8.52
CA PRO A 56 -9.07 -0.27 8.23
C PRO A 56 -9.45 1.19 7.96
N ILE A 57 -8.71 2.12 8.52
CA ILE A 57 -8.86 3.56 8.30
C ILE A 57 -7.45 4.10 8.10
N ALA A 58 -7.15 4.52 6.88
CA ALA A 58 -5.88 5.13 6.56
C ALA A 58 -5.99 6.64 6.82
N ASP A 59 -5.25 7.10 7.83
CA ASP A 59 -5.14 8.50 8.21
C ASP A 59 -3.70 8.81 8.68
N PRO A 60 -3.35 10.09 8.87
CA PRO A 60 -2.01 10.50 9.29
C PRO A 60 -1.53 9.96 10.65
N THR A 61 -2.39 9.32 11.45
CA THR A 61 -2.01 8.68 12.73
C THR A 61 -1.64 7.20 12.56
N ARG A 62 -2.00 6.60 11.43
CA ARG A 62 -1.88 5.16 11.16
C ARG A 62 -0.90 4.85 10.03
N VAL A 63 -0.75 5.76 9.06
CA VAL A 63 0.20 5.64 7.94
C VAL A 63 1.13 6.82 7.96
N PHE A 64 2.43 6.58 7.80
CA PHE A 64 3.46 7.60 7.91
C PHE A 64 4.35 7.63 6.67
N LEU A 65 4.96 8.79 6.41
CA LEU A 65 5.90 8.95 5.31
C LEU A 65 7.03 7.91 5.38
N GLY A 66 7.31 7.31 4.23
CA GLY A 66 8.25 6.20 4.11
C GLY A 66 7.64 4.84 4.38
N ASP A 67 6.35 4.71 4.71
CA ASP A 67 5.70 3.40 4.78
C ASP A 67 5.54 2.78 3.38
N VAL A 68 5.81 1.49 3.25
CA VAL A 68 5.45 0.68 2.09
C VAL A 68 4.03 0.17 2.25
N ILE A 69 3.14 0.67 1.42
CA ILE A 69 1.70 0.46 1.52
C ILE A 69 1.17 -0.39 0.37
N VAL A 70 0.09 -1.10 0.64
CA VAL A 70 -0.77 -1.72 -0.37
C VAL A 70 -1.96 -0.80 -0.55
N LEU A 71 -2.21 -0.39 -1.80
CA LEU A 71 -3.31 0.49 -2.17
C LEU A 71 -4.07 -0.09 -3.37
N LYS A 72 -5.34 0.30 -3.53
CA LYS A 72 -6.09 0.00 -4.75
C LYS A 72 -5.43 0.69 -5.95
N ASP A 73 -5.42 0.00 -7.08
CA ASP A 73 -4.91 0.56 -8.33
C ASP A 73 -5.92 1.61 -8.87
N PRO A 74 -5.51 2.89 -9.05
CA PRO A 74 -6.41 3.93 -9.53
C PRO A 74 -7.02 3.66 -10.90
N ASP A 75 -6.34 2.89 -11.76
CA ASP A 75 -6.84 2.55 -13.09
C ASP A 75 -7.73 1.30 -13.09
N ASN A 76 -7.63 0.46 -12.04
CA ASN A 76 -8.40 -0.79 -11.94
C ASN A 76 -8.62 -1.16 -10.47
N SER A 77 -9.80 -0.85 -9.93
CA SER A 77 -10.14 -1.08 -8.52
C SER A 77 -10.12 -2.55 -8.07
N GLU A 78 -10.11 -3.51 -9.01
CA GLU A 78 -9.98 -4.95 -8.72
C GLU A 78 -8.53 -5.37 -8.45
N ASN A 79 -7.56 -4.48 -8.74
CA ASN A 79 -6.14 -4.70 -8.54
C ASN A 79 -5.58 -3.85 -7.41
N TYR A 80 -4.41 -4.25 -6.92
CA TYR A 80 -3.67 -3.58 -5.87
C TYR A 80 -2.23 -3.31 -6.31
N LEU A 81 -1.68 -2.19 -5.83
CA LEU A 81 -0.30 -1.80 -6.02
C LEU A 81 0.43 -1.82 -4.68
N VAL A 82 1.74 -2.01 -4.70
CA VAL A 82 2.63 -1.86 -3.53
C VAL A 82 3.57 -0.69 -3.80
N ARG A 83 3.47 0.40 -3.03
CA ARG A 83 4.26 1.62 -3.25
C ARG A 83 4.70 2.22 -1.92
N ARG A 84 5.72 3.08 -1.94
CA ARG A 84 6.15 3.86 -0.78
C ARG A 84 5.38 5.16 -0.70
N LEU A 85 4.83 5.45 0.47
CA LEU A 85 4.20 6.73 0.77
C LEU A 85 5.28 7.83 0.85
N ALA A 86 5.23 8.79 -0.07
CA ALA A 86 6.24 9.83 -0.22
C ALA A 86 5.78 11.20 0.31
N ALA A 87 4.49 11.51 0.21
CA ALA A 87 3.89 12.73 0.75
C ALA A 87 2.41 12.52 1.08
N THR A 88 1.86 13.38 1.94
CA THR A 88 0.45 13.41 2.35
C THR A 88 -0.10 14.83 2.24
N GLU A 89 -1.40 15.00 2.48
CA GLU A 89 -2.09 16.29 2.61
C GLU A 89 -1.19 17.44 3.14
N GLY A 90 -1.26 18.58 2.46
CA GLY A 90 -0.55 19.81 2.83
C GLY A 90 0.90 19.88 2.32
N TYR A 91 1.46 18.80 1.77
CA TYR A 91 2.76 18.86 1.11
C TYR A 91 2.65 19.53 -0.26
N GLU A 92 3.56 20.46 -0.54
CA GLU A 92 3.75 21.01 -1.88
C GLU A 92 4.63 20.06 -2.71
N MET A 93 4.10 19.65 -3.85
CA MET A 93 4.76 18.80 -4.81
C MET A 93 5.47 19.67 -5.84
N VAL A 94 6.78 19.49 -5.96
CA VAL A 94 7.62 20.22 -6.90
C VAL A 94 8.33 19.25 -7.84
N SER A 95 8.32 19.56 -9.13
CA SER A 95 9.05 18.80 -10.15
C SER A 95 10.43 19.39 -10.39
N LYS A 96 11.31 18.58 -10.98
CA LYS A 96 12.58 19.07 -11.55
C LYS A 96 12.41 19.61 -12.98
N ASP A 97 11.30 19.29 -13.64
CA ASP A 97 10.93 19.89 -14.91
C ASP A 97 10.26 21.24 -14.63
N GLU A 98 10.86 22.32 -15.13
CA GLU A 98 10.36 23.69 -14.96
C GLU A 98 8.97 23.91 -15.59
N LYS A 99 8.54 23.00 -16.47
CA LYS A 99 7.22 23.05 -17.11
C LYS A 99 6.09 22.52 -16.22
N ASP A 100 6.42 21.71 -15.23
CA ASP A 100 5.43 21.17 -14.32
C ASP A 100 5.11 22.21 -13.23
N GLU A 101 3.85 22.60 -13.14
CA GLU A 101 3.41 23.54 -12.11
C GLU A 101 3.41 22.87 -10.73
N PRO A 102 3.98 23.53 -9.69
CA PRO A 102 3.84 23.07 -8.33
C PRO A 102 2.37 23.03 -7.89
N PHE A 103 2.03 22.06 -7.05
CA PHE A 103 0.69 21.94 -6.47
C PHE A 103 0.76 21.40 -5.05
N VAL A 104 -0.25 21.69 -4.24
CA VAL A 104 -0.36 21.18 -2.86
C VAL A 104 -1.30 19.98 -2.84
N LEU A 105 -0.91 18.92 -2.14
CA LEU A 105 -1.79 17.78 -1.91
C LEU A 105 -3.01 18.21 -1.09
N GLU A 106 -4.19 18.00 -1.64
CA GLU A 106 -5.45 18.33 -1.00
C GLU A 106 -5.74 17.40 0.19
N LYS A 107 -6.85 17.68 0.87
CA LYS A 107 -7.33 16.85 1.96
C LYS A 107 -7.51 15.40 1.51
N ASP A 108 -7.08 14.47 2.35
CA ASP A 108 -7.16 13.02 2.12
C ASP A 108 -6.37 12.54 0.88
N GLN A 109 -5.52 13.37 0.27
CA GLN A 109 -4.63 12.96 -0.82
C GLN A 109 -3.25 12.52 -0.29
N CYS A 110 -2.64 11.61 -1.03
CA CYS A 110 -1.26 11.23 -0.82
C CYS A 110 -0.52 10.99 -2.14
N TRP A 111 0.79 11.04 -2.07
CA TRP A 111 1.70 10.79 -3.17
C TRP A 111 2.49 9.51 -2.91
N VAL A 112 2.49 8.58 -3.86
CA VAL A 112 3.14 7.29 -3.72
C VAL A 112 4.17 7.08 -4.83
N LEU A 113 5.29 6.45 -4.48
CA LEU A 113 6.40 6.21 -5.40
C LEU A 113 6.84 4.75 -5.39
N ALA A 114 7.31 4.28 -6.53
CA ALA A 114 8.14 3.09 -6.62
C ALA A 114 9.51 3.35 -6.00
N ASP A 115 10.10 2.35 -5.32
CA ASP A 115 11.47 2.45 -4.79
C ASP A 115 12.52 2.28 -5.90
N ASN A 116 12.16 1.62 -7.00
CA ASN A 116 13.06 1.40 -8.12
C ASN A 116 13.17 2.67 -8.98
N ASP A 117 14.23 3.42 -8.74
CA ASP A 117 14.56 4.69 -9.40
C ASP A 117 14.90 4.55 -10.89
N LYS A 118 15.22 3.33 -11.35
CA LYS A 118 15.50 3.04 -12.76
C LYS A 118 14.25 3.02 -13.62
N LEU A 119 13.07 2.78 -13.02
CA LEU A 119 11.82 2.68 -13.74
C LEU A 119 11.26 4.06 -14.09
N LYS A 120 10.85 4.21 -15.35
CA LYS A 120 10.10 5.40 -15.77
C LYS A 120 8.68 5.36 -15.19
N PRO A 121 7.99 6.51 -15.06
CA PRO A 121 6.63 6.56 -14.50
C PRO A 121 5.65 5.55 -15.09
N LYS A 122 5.71 5.30 -16.41
CA LYS A 122 4.85 4.32 -17.09
C LYS A 122 5.08 2.87 -16.64
N GLU A 123 6.33 2.52 -16.31
CA GLU A 123 6.72 1.17 -15.86
C GLU A 123 6.53 1.04 -14.34
N ALA A 124 6.91 2.09 -13.62
CA ALA A 124 6.77 2.18 -12.17
C ALA A 124 5.30 2.20 -11.74
N LYS A 125 4.39 2.73 -12.57
CA LYS A 125 2.97 2.92 -12.27
C LYS A 125 2.76 3.45 -10.86
N ASP A 126 3.16 4.69 -10.64
CA ASP A 126 3.06 5.40 -9.37
C ASP A 126 2.49 6.80 -9.57
N SER A 127 2.49 7.65 -8.54
CA SER A 127 1.86 8.97 -8.61
C SER A 127 2.45 9.88 -9.68
N ARG A 128 3.68 9.62 -10.17
CA ARG A 128 4.24 10.36 -11.32
C ARG A 128 3.47 10.10 -12.63
N LEU A 129 2.69 9.02 -12.68
CA LEU A 129 1.85 8.66 -13.83
C LEU A 129 0.39 9.06 -13.62
N PHE A 130 -0.20 8.69 -12.49
CA PHE A 130 -1.65 8.86 -12.23
C PHE A 130 -2.00 10.03 -11.31
N GLY A 131 -1.00 10.74 -10.78
CA GLY A 131 -1.20 11.86 -9.87
C GLY A 131 -1.41 11.45 -8.39
N PRO A 132 -1.97 12.35 -7.57
CA PRO A 132 -2.33 12.05 -6.19
C PRO A 132 -3.38 10.94 -6.09
N VAL A 133 -3.31 10.14 -5.02
CA VAL A 133 -4.30 9.08 -4.74
C VAL A 133 -4.97 9.32 -3.40
N SER A 134 -6.19 8.80 -3.24
CA SER A 134 -6.90 8.92 -1.98
C SER A 134 -6.22 8.06 -0.91
N MET A 135 -6.02 8.63 0.28
CA MET A 135 -5.60 7.87 1.44
C MET A 135 -6.56 6.71 1.74
N THR A 136 -7.85 6.85 1.43
CA THR A 136 -8.85 5.79 1.63
C THR A 136 -8.62 4.54 0.79
N ASP A 137 -7.81 4.63 -0.27
CA ASP A 137 -7.46 3.51 -1.12
C ASP A 137 -6.35 2.64 -0.52
N ILE A 138 -5.68 3.11 0.54
CA ILE A 138 -4.69 2.35 1.30
C ILE A 138 -5.40 1.28 2.11
N VAL A 139 -5.11 0.01 1.82
CA VAL A 139 -5.72 -1.15 2.48
C VAL A 139 -4.81 -1.83 3.51
N GLY A 140 -3.51 -1.54 3.45
CA GLY A 140 -2.57 -2.11 4.41
C GLY A 140 -1.14 -1.61 4.25
N ARG A 141 -0.28 -2.01 5.19
CA ARG A 141 1.15 -1.72 5.21
C ARG A 141 1.94 -3.02 5.17
N VAL A 142 2.93 -3.08 4.29
CA VAL A 142 3.83 -4.23 4.18
C VAL A 142 4.81 -4.20 5.34
N ILE A 143 4.81 -5.23 6.18
CA ILE A 143 5.67 -5.30 7.38
C ILE A 143 6.76 -6.37 7.26
N TYR A 144 6.59 -7.34 6.36
CA TYR A 144 7.56 -8.41 6.12
C TYR A 144 7.51 -8.86 4.65
N SER A 145 8.65 -9.24 4.10
CA SER A 145 8.79 -9.75 2.74
C SER A 145 9.48 -11.11 2.76
N LEU A 146 8.95 -12.05 1.98
CA LEU A 146 9.51 -13.36 1.76
C LEU A 146 9.69 -13.59 0.26
N ARG A 147 10.93 -13.78 -0.17
CA ARG A 147 11.27 -14.18 -1.55
C ARG A 147 11.66 -15.64 -1.62
N THR A 148 12.55 -16.05 -0.71
CA THR A 148 12.94 -17.46 -0.54
C THR A 148 13.08 -17.79 0.95
N ALA A 149 13.29 -19.05 1.28
CA ALA A 149 13.55 -19.49 2.66
C ALA A 149 14.84 -18.91 3.28
N VAL A 150 15.73 -18.30 2.48
CA VAL A 150 16.98 -17.67 2.94
C VAL A 150 17.05 -16.17 2.60
N ASP A 151 16.07 -15.65 1.87
CA ASP A 151 15.97 -14.26 1.44
C ASP A 151 14.58 -13.74 1.82
N HIS A 152 14.46 -13.37 3.09
CA HIS A 152 13.24 -12.83 3.69
C HIS A 152 13.58 -11.96 4.90
N GLY A 153 12.70 -11.02 5.25
CA GLY A 153 12.94 -10.12 6.36
C GLY A 153 11.91 -9.01 6.52
N PRO A 154 12.02 -8.21 7.59
CA PRO A 154 11.19 -7.04 7.80
C PRO A 154 11.37 -6.02 6.68
N VAL A 155 10.27 -5.38 6.26
CA VAL A 155 10.33 -4.28 5.29
C VAL A 155 10.64 -2.97 6.02
N LEU A 156 11.62 -2.23 5.50
CA LEU A 156 12.00 -0.93 6.03
C LEU A 156 10.87 0.09 5.76
N ASN A 157 10.19 0.46 6.84
CA ASN A 157 9.12 1.46 6.89
C ASN A 157 9.56 2.68 7.71
N SER A 158 8.65 3.62 7.94
CA SER A 158 8.90 4.71 8.89
C SER A 158 9.24 4.16 10.29
N HIS A 159 10.07 4.90 11.04
CA HIS A 159 10.43 4.54 12.41
C HIS A 159 9.20 4.33 13.32
N TYR A 160 8.15 5.15 13.13
CA TYR A 160 6.90 5.03 13.88
C TYR A 160 6.16 3.73 13.57
N SER A 161 6.04 3.37 12.29
CA SER A 161 5.40 2.13 11.87
C SER A 161 6.15 0.91 12.33
N MET A 162 7.48 0.88 12.16
CA MET A 162 8.31 -0.24 12.61
C MET A 162 8.14 -0.48 14.12
N ARG A 163 8.13 0.58 14.93
CA ARG A 163 7.87 0.46 16.38
C ARG A 163 6.47 -0.07 16.68
N LYS A 164 5.44 0.41 15.97
CA LYS A 164 4.03 -0.02 16.17
C LYS A 164 3.78 -1.46 15.70
N ASP A 165 4.56 -1.94 14.76
CA ASP A 165 4.36 -3.24 14.12
C ASP A 165 5.24 -4.35 14.74
N SER A 166 6.25 -4.02 15.54
CA SER A 166 7.17 -4.99 16.16
C SER A 166 6.44 -6.11 16.91
N SER A 167 5.55 -5.75 17.84
CA SER A 167 4.80 -6.73 18.63
C SER A 167 3.82 -7.55 17.77
N LEU A 168 3.27 -6.95 16.71
CA LEU A 168 2.41 -7.67 15.78
C LEU A 168 3.20 -8.69 14.96
N LEU A 169 4.39 -8.31 14.51
CA LEU A 169 5.28 -9.18 13.77
C LEU A 169 5.74 -10.36 14.63
N GLU A 170 6.10 -10.13 15.90
CA GLU A 170 6.48 -11.18 16.84
C GLU A 170 5.36 -12.22 17.09
N ILE A 171 4.10 -11.79 17.00
CA ILE A 171 2.93 -12.64 17.30
C ILE A 171 2.38 -13.34 16.04
N GLU A 172 2.29 -12.64 14.92
CA GLU A 172 1.57 -13.11 13.72
C GLU A 172 2.48 -13.56 12.57
N LEU A 173 3.80 -13.32 12.63
CA LEU A 173 4.71 -13.81 11.61
C LEU A 173 4.85 -15.33 11.68
N ASP A 174 4.36 -16.02 10.65
CA ASP A 174 4.62 -17.43 10.42
C ASP A 174 5.28 -17.61 9.05
N VAL A 175 6.61 -17.74 9.05
CA VAL A 175 7.41 -17.91 7.83
C VAL A 175 7.03 -19.20 7.09
N ASN A 176 6.65 -20.26 7.81
CA ASN A 176 6.26 -21.53 7.18
C ASN A 176 4.92 -21.38 6.45
N ASP A 177 3.96 -20.68 7.04
CA ASP A 177 2.69 -20.35 6.39
C ASP A 177 2.92 -19.47 5.16
N MET A 178 3.79 -18.46 5.25
CA MET A 178 4.17 -17.63 4.10
C MET A 178 4.79 -18.44 2.96
N MET A 179 5.68 -19.40 3.26
CA MET A 179 6.29 -20.30 2.27
C MET A 179 5.25 -21.21 1.60
N LYS A 180 4.30 -21.77 2.36
CA LYS A 180 3.22 -22.62 1.81
C LYS A 180 2.33 -21.86 0.82
N ASN A 181 2.14 -20.57 1.07
CA ASN A 181 1.32 -19.69 0.23
C ASN A 181 2.15 -18.94 -0.83
N HIS A 182 3.46 -19.21 -0.93
CA HIS A 182 4.31 -18.59 -1.94
C HIS A 182 3.99 -19.13 -3.33
N LYS A 183 3.68 -18.22 -4.25
CA LYS A 183 3.46 -18.52 -5.66
C LYS A 183 4.77 -18.29 -6.40
N ALA A 184 5.48 -19.38 -6.71
CA ALA A 184 6.65 -19.41 -7.58
C ALA A 184 6.26 -19.11 -9.04
#